data_AF-A0AAJ1MP12-F1
#
_entry.id   AF-A0AAJ1MP12-F1
#
_cell.length_a   1.000
_cell.length_b   1.000
_cell.length_c   1.000
_cell.angle_alpha   90.00
_cell.angle_beta   90.00
_cell.angle_gamma   90.00
#
_symmetry.space_group_name_H-M   'P 1'
#
loop_
_entity.id
_entity.type
_entity.pdbx_description
1 polymer ?
#
loop_
_entity_poly.entity_id
_entity_poly.type
_entity_poly.pdbx_seq_one_letter_code
_entity_poly.pdbx_strand_id
1 'polypeptide(L)'
;MNDFDDLISIFCDTTDPDEMKRLFSEMFTDREQQDFVLRWDLLKDLYQGIPQREIAAKHKISLCKITRGSKILKKDQSFVRSILSDRYDDHIKL
;
A
#
# COMPACT_ATOMS: atom_id res chain seq x y z
N MET A 1 8.79 -18.09 -17.43
CA MET A 1 8.06 -17.05 -16.68
C MET A 1 6.78 -17.70 -16.19
N ASN A 2 6.46 -17.63 -14.91
CA ASN A 2 5.14 -18.08 -14.44
C ASN A 2 4.13 -16.93 -14.65
N ASP A 3 2.83 -17.25 -14.62
CA ASP A 3 1.76 -16.27 -14.88
C ASP A 3 1.81 -15.06 -13.91
N PHE A 4 2.36 -15.26 -12.71
CA PHE A 4 2.53 -14.17 -11.74
C PHE A 4 3.65 -13.22 -12.17
N ASP A 5 4.80 -13.73 -12.61
CA ASP A 5 5.89 -12.90 -13.11
C ASP A 5 5.49 -12.12 -14.37
N ASP A 6 4.70 -12.73 -15.26
CA ASP A 6 4.14 -12.09 -16.46
C ASP A 6 3.26 -10.89 -16.08
N LEU A 7 2.35 -11.07 -15.13
CA LEU A 7 1.51 -9.98 -14.61
C LEU A 7 2.33 -8.85 -13.98
N ILE A 8 3.40 -9.20 -13.24
CA ILE A 8 4.31 -8.19 -12.67
C ILE A 8 5.02 -7.40 -13.78
N SER A 9 5.42 -8.03 -14.88
CA SER A 9 6.00 -7.31 -16.03
C SER A 9 5.02 -6.30 -16.60
N ILE A 10 3.77 -6.70 -16.84
CA ILE A 10 2.72 -5.81 -17.36
C ILE A 10 2.54 -4.58 -16.45
N PHE A 11 2.53 -4.78 -15.12
CA PHE A 11 2.45 -3.66 -14.17
C PHE A 11 3.70 -2.77 -14.16
N CYS A 12 4.88 -3.32 -14.41
CA CYS A 12 6.11 -2.52 -14.50
C CYS A 12 6.20 -1.72 -15.82
N ASP A 13 5.72 -2.30 -16.92
CA ASP A 13 5.80 -1.71 -18.26
C ASP A 13 4.72 -0.63 -18.49
N THR A 14 3.61 -0.69 -17.75
CA THR A 14 2.55 0.32 -17.79
C THR A 14 2.95 1.55 -16.97
N THR A 15 3.55 2.54 -17.62
CA THR A 15 4.09 3.75 -16.96
C THR A 15 3.17 4.97 -17.01
N ASP A 16 2.13 4.95 -17.85
CA ASP A 16 1.12 6.00 -17.89
C ASP A 16 0.08 5.82 -16.77
N PRO A 17 -0.18 6.85 -15.93
CA PRO A 17 -1.13 6.73 -14.83
C PRO A 17 -2.58 6.46 -15.26
N ASP A 18 -3.02 6.93 -16.42
CA ASP A 18 -4.40 6.74 -16.87
C ASP A 18 -4.59 5.35 -17.51
N GLU A 19 -3.55 4.83 -18.18
CA GLU A 19 -3.49 3.42 -18.60
C GLU A 19 -3.49 2.47 -17.39
N MET A 20 -2.68 2.74 -16.36
CA MET A 20 -2.65 1.93 -15.14
C MET A 20 -3.99 1.93 -14.41
N LYS A 21 -4.67 3.09 -14.31
CA LYS A 21 -6.03 3.17 -13.74
C LYS A 21 -7.01 2.32 -14.53
N ARG A 22 -6.95 2.37 -15.86
CA ARG A 22 -7.83 1.57 -16.72
C ARG A 22 -7.57 0.08 -16.52
N LEU A 23 -6.30 -0.33 -16.51
CA LEU A 23 -5.89 -1.71 -16.23
C LEU A 23 -6.46 -2.19 -14.89
N PHE A 24 -6.31 -1.41 -13.83
CA PHE A 24 -6.89 -1.74 -12.52
C PHE A 24 -8.42 -1.84 -12.56
N SER A 25 -9.10 -0.95 -13.29
CA SER A 25 -10.56 -0.95 -13.41
C SER A 25 -11.13 -2.14 -14.20
N GLU A 26 -10.36 -2.65 -15.16
CA GLU A 26 -10.76 -3.79 -15.99
C GLU A 26 -10.41 -5.13 -15.32
N MET A 27 -9.31 -5.18 -14.55
CA MET A 27 -8.83 -6.41 -13.90
C MET A 27 -9.44 -6.67 -12.51
N PHE A 28 -9.75 -5.63 -11.75
CA PHE A 28 -10.22 -5.75 -10.37
C PHE A 28 -11.64 -5.20 -10.21
N THR A 29 -12.42 -5.85 -9.36
CA THR A 29 -13.72 -5.32 -8.94
C THR A 29 -13.54 -4.02 -8.15
N ASP A 30 -14.56 -3.16 -8.15
CA ASP A 30 -14.57 -1.93 -7.34
C ASP A 30 -14.24 -2.18 -5.87
N ARG A 31 -14.74 -3.31 -5.34
CA ARG A 31 -14.47 -3.73 -3.96
C ARG A 31 -12.99 -4.02 -3.75
N GLU A 32 -12.35 -4.76 -4.64
CA GLU A 32 -10.92 -5.07 -4.54
C GLU A 32 -10.07 -3.81 -4.63
N GLN A 33 -10.40 -2.89 -5.53
CA GLN A 33 -9.71 -1.59 -5.64
C GLN A 33 -9.81 -0.78 -4.34
N GLN A 34 -11.01 -0.66 -3.76
CA GLN A 34 -11.21 -0.02 -2.46
C GLN A 34 -10.39 -0.69 -1.36
N ASP A 35 -10.31 -2.02 -1.39
CA ASP A 35 -9.54 -2.83 -0.47
C ASP A 35 -8.02 -2.58 -0.59
N PHE A 36 -7.50 -2.38 -1.80
CA PHE A 36 -6.10 -1.99 -2.04
C PHE A 36 -5.83 -0.58 -1.51
N VAL A 37 -6.70 0.39 -1.81
CA VAL A 37 -6.57 1.77 -1.34
C VAL A 37 -6.58 1.82 0.19
N LEU A 38 -7.51 1.10 0.82
CA LEU A 38 -7.62 1.00 2.27
C LEU A 38 -6.35 0.40 2.91
N ARG A 39 -5.76 -0.63 2.29
CA ARG A 39 -4.49 -1.22 2.75
C ARG A 39 -3.36 -0.20 2.66
N TRP A 40 -3.31 0.59 1.59
CA TRP A 40 -2.31 1.64 1.43
C TRP A 40 -2.48 2.76 2.46
N ASP A 41 -3.71 3.22 2.71
CA ASP A 41 -4.01 4.24 3.73
C ASP A 41 -3.62 3.81 5.13
N LEU A 42 -3.92 2.55 5.48
CA LEU A 42 -3.52 1.95 6.74
C LEU A 42 -1.99 1.95 6.93
N LEU A 43 -1.23 1.63 5.87
CA LEU A 43 0.23 1.61 5.93
C LEU A 43 0.80 3.02 6.11
N LYS A 44 0.23 4.04 5.44
CA LYS A 44 0.60 5.45 5.62
C LYS A 44 0.35 5.92 7.06
N ASP A 45 -0.86 5.66 7.58
CA ASP A 45 -1.23 6.06 8.94
C ASP A 45 -0.32 5.39 9.99
N LEU A 46 -0.02 4.10 9.81
CA LEU A 46 0.92 3.38 10.68
C LEU A 46 2.34 3.96 10.60
N TYR A 47 2.80 4.32 9.41
CA TYR A 47 4.14 4.89 9.20
C TYR A 47 4.29 6.24 9.90
N GLN A 48 3.25 7.08 9.83
CA GLN A 48 3.20 8.39 10.49
C GLN A 48 3.02 8.31 12.01
N GLY A 49 2.99 7.10 12.59
CA GLY A 49 2.90 6.91 14.03
C GLY A 49 1.49 7.01 14.61
N ILE A 50 0.44 7.00 13.77
CA ILE A 50 -0.94 7.04 14.26
C ILE A 50 -1.24 5.75 15.06
N PRO A 51 -1.80 5.86 16.28
CA PRO A 51 -2.12 4.69 17.09
C PRO A 51 -3.11 3.74 16.39
N GLN A 52 -2.86 2.42 16.47
CA GLN A 52 -3.68 1.42 15.77
C GLN A 52 -5.17 1.47 16.12
N ARG A 53 -5.52 1.84 17.36
CA ARG A 53 -6.91 1.99 17.80
C ARG A 53 -7.61 3.17 17.10
N GLU A 54 -6.88 4.24 16.85
CA GLU A 54 -7.37 5.40 16.11
C GLU A 54 -7.55 5.06 14.63
N ILE A 55 -6.59 4.35 14.03
CA ILE A 55 -6.69 3.83 12.65
C ILE A 55 -7.93 2.93 12.51
N ALA A 56 -8.18 2.05 13.48
CA ALA A 56 -9.37 1.18 13.49
C ALA A 56 -10.68 1.97 13.47
N ALA A 57 -10.76 3.03 14.27
CA ALA A 57 -11.93 3.92 14.33
C ALA A 57 -12.11 4.72 13.03
N LYS A 58 -11.02 5.31 12.52
CA LYS A 58 -11.00 6.11 11.28
C LYS A 58 -11.47 5.30 10.07
N HIS A 59 -10.91 4.11 9.89
CA HIS A 59 -11.16 3.26 8.72
C HIS A 59 -12.28 2.24 8.91
N LYS A 60 -12.88 2.16 10.11
CA LYS A 60 -13.93 1.19 10.47
C LYS A 60 -13.53 -0.26 10.19
N ILE A 61 -12.30 -0.62 10.55
CA ILE A 61 -11.73 -1.97 10.35
C ILE A 61 -11.29 -2.62 11.67
N SER A 62 -11.19 -3.94 11.66
CA SER A 62 -10.72 -4.68 12.84
C SER A 62 -9.23 -4.44 13.11
N LEU A 63 -8.86 -4.45 14.40
CA LEU A 63 -7.47 -4.33 14.84
C LEU A 63 -6.55 -5.39 14.20
N CYS A 64 -7.07 -6.60 13.96
CA CYS A 64 -6.33 -7.68 13.30
C CYS A 64 -5.85 -7.28 11.89
N LYS A 65 -6.64 -6.51 11.13
CA LYS A 65 -6.21 -6.02 9.80
C LYS A 65 -5.02 -5.05 9.91
N ILE A 66 -4.93 -4.30 11.00
CA ILE A 66 -3.90 -3.29 11.26
C ILE A 66 -2.61 -3.90 11.79
N THR A 67 -2.70 -4.91 12.67
CA THR A 67 -1.52 -5.55 13.25
C THR A 67 -0.64 -6.22 12.20
N ARG A 68 -1.24 -6.75 11.11
CA ARG A 68 -0.49 -7.26 9.96
C ARG A 68 0.34 -6.17 9.28
N GLY A 69 -0.24 -5.00 9.02
CA GLY A 69 0.47 -3.85 8.46
C GLY A 69 1.63 -3.39 9.36
N SER A 70 1.40 -3.35 10.67
CA SER A 70 2.44 -2.97 11.64
C SER A 70 3.62 -3.94 11.63
N LYS A 71 3.39 -5.25 11.46
CA LYS A 71 4.46 -6.24 11.30
C LYS A 71 5.26 -6.04 10.00
N ILE A 72 4.59 -5.71 8.90
CA ILE A 72 5.27 -5.43 7.61
C ILE A 72 6.22 -4.25 7.74
N LEU A 73 5.82 -3.16 8.41
CA LEU A 73 6.67 -1.97 8.58
C LEU A 73 7.81 -2.17 9.59
N LYS A 74 7.69 -3.15 10.49
CA LYS A 74 8.74 -3.51 11.46
C LYS A 74 9.75 -4.51 10.91
N LYS A 75 9.45 -5.19 9.80
CA LYS A 75 10.36 -6.17 9.20
C LYS A 75 11.61 -5.47 8.65
N ASP A 76 12.77 -6.04 8.90
CA ASP A 76 14.02 -5.61 8.26
C ASP A 76 13.87 -5.68 6.73
N GLN A 77 14.34 -4.65 6.04
CA GLN A 77 14.27 -4.50 4.58
C GLN A 77 12.83 -4.50 4.01
N SER A 78 11.86 -3.99 4.76
CA SER A 78 10.51 -3.77 4.24
C SER A 78 10.52 -2.75 3.10
N PHE A 79 10.32 -3.21 1.85
CA PHE A 79 10.26 -2.34 0.68
C PHE A 79 9.12 -1.31 0.77
N VAL A 80 7.99 -1.67 1.38
CA VAL A 80 6.90 -0.73 1.65
C VAL A 80 7.36 0.39 2.59
N ARG A 81 8.19 0.07 3.59
CA ARG A 81 8.74 1.08 4.50
C ARG A 81 9.68 2.04 3.76
N SER A 82 10.52 1.56 2.85
CA SER A 82 11.41 2.44 2.07
C SER A 82 10.60 3.39 1.19
N ILE A 83 9.57 2.90 0.48
CA ILE A 83 8.67 3.75 -0.31
C ILE A 83 8.02 4.84 0.56
N LEU A 84 7.56 4.49 1.77
CA LEU A 84 6.93 5.45 2.67
C LEU A 84 7.94 6.46 3.23
N SER A 85 9.15 6.02 3.55
CA SER A 85 10.25 6.89 3.98
C SER A 85 10.61 7.90 2.88
N ASP A 86 10.80 7.43 1.65
CA ASP A 86 11.08 8.28 0.49
C ASP A 86 9.95 9.30 0.20
N ARG A 87 8.74 9.07 0.71
CA ARG A 87 7.58 9.95 0.50
C ARG A 87 7.34 10.92 1.65
N TYR A 88 7.66 10.55 2.88
CA TYR A 88 7.28 11.30 4.09
C TYR A 88 8.48 11.88 4.86
N ASP A 89 9.68 11.34 4.68
CA ASP A 89 10.87 11.75 5.43
C ASP A 89 11.74 12.77 4.67
N ASP A 90 11.25 13.32 3.55
CA ASP A 90 11.94 14.31 2.71
C ASP A 90 12.31 15.65 3.41
N HIS A 91 12.15 15.73 4.74
CA HIS A 91 12.78 16.75 5.57
C HIS A 91 14.17 16.35 6.13
N ILE A 92 14.66 15.14 5.83
CA ILE A 92 15.99 14.64 6.26
C ILE A 92 16.89 14.39 5.04
N LYS A 93 16.91 15.36 4.12
CA LYS A 93 18.02 15.57 3.18
C LYS A 93 18.43 17.04 3.26
N LEU A 94 19.17 17.38 4.32
CA LEU A 94 20.05 18.55 4.40
C LEU A 94 21.50 18.04 4.32
#